data_AF-A0A5C3EGB5-F1
#
_entry.id   AF-A0A5C3EGB5-F1
#
_cell.length_a   1.000
_cell.length_b   1.000
_cell.length_c   1.000
_cell.angle_alpha   90.00
_cell.angle_beta   90.00
_cell.angle_gamma   90.00
#
_symmetry.space_group_name_H-M   'P 1'
#
loop_
_entity.id
_entity.type
_entity.pdbx_description
1 polymer ?
#
loop_
_entity_poly.entity_id
_entity_poly.type
_entity_poly.pdbx_seq_one_letter_code
_entity_poly.pdbx_strand_id
1 'polypeptide(L)'
;MRIMWTSKTSRRGWFSSIWTIFLCLLAVLTTATLVTFAASSTPTILDSSEYIHLHTHPFSSDDTSKKFNRTVLAYITPWNSKGLSMTDDYAAKIDMISPVWYTILVSSSSTGEEQQATYMLSGGPPGKAEEQWLERKLQQDSGVKIVPRFYLDNWTQKDYADLLSNPTNWQNLAEVITDEVVKRQYDGIVFESAATHLLFEPIQTLSSSLVKTSASDTRRKTLTVVLPPLRTKYSLGGQKLDRVQESQNRMIVQSIPQLAQVVDYFSIMTYDMSSAGGRVSGISGKDFPKDSPLRGAKRGSLRQPGPNTSAKWVEENLGLIEEASRKAARARLVKTKKEFEKERESQELEVDGEMEKLKDPSNPFLYDDFSATDDELNDDEEAEKLEVEEEKEEEDELALIRGKLLMGMPMYGYRYPIFWIDKSSGQGVPVPCPSDPFEARELLSRSRPSSDTAVLPFLRGPGEALTMTSIIDILTDNDGVIVDPNQDHGEGWFDYTETVTKQTLKHQESYGVKERDQIYWRLYLPLPTTTRSRLAAVEESEDLQAGVSLWELGQASPVLLRDL
;
A
#
# COMPACT_ATOMS: atom_id res chain seq x y z
N MET A 1 -44.96 -11.69 75.55
CA MET A 1 -46.39 -11.37 75.32
C MET A 1 -46.46 -10.28 74.24
N ARG A 2 -47.09 -10.58 73.09
CA ARG A 2 -47.62 -9.71 72.00
C ARG A 2 -46.82 -8.46 71.51
N ILE A 3 -46.23 -8.61 70.31
CA ILE A 3 -46.54 -7.92 69.01
C ILE A 3 -47.06 -6.45 69.04
N MET A 4 -46.36 -5.47 68.40
CA MET A 4 -46.62 -4.92 67.04
C MET A 4 -46.02 -3.50 66.77
N TRP A 5 -45.31 -3.39 65.63
CA TRP A 5 -45.13 -2.29 64.65
C TRP A 5 -45.13 -0.78 65.03
N THR A 6 -44.17 0.00 64.50
CA THR A 6 -44.36 0.89 63.31
C THR A 6 -43.08 1.66 62.88
N SER A 7 -42.93 1.73 61.55
CA SER A 7 -42.20 2.64 60.63
C SER A 7 -40.85 3.29 61.01
N LYS A 8 -39.82 2.96 60.22
CA LYS A 8 -38.61 3.76 60.02
C LYS A 8 -38.65 4.34 58.59
N THR A 9 -38.79 5.66 58.46
CA THR A 9 -38.84 6.37 57.19
C THR A 9 -37.45 6.60 56.61
N SER A 10 -37.39 6.44 55.28
CA SER A 10 -36.24 6.59 54.40
C SER A 10 -35.74 8.04 54.30
N ARG A 11 -34.45 8.24 54.57
CA ARG A 11 -33.65 9.40 54.13
C ARG A 11 -32.25 8.93 53.72
N ARG A 12 -32.17 8.01 52.74
CA ARG A 12 -30.92 7.62 52.08
C ARG A 12 -31.24 7.27 50.62
N GLY A 13 -31.49 8.29 49.81
CA GLY A 13 -31.79 8.10 48.39
C GLY A 13 -31.63 9.33 47.50
N TRP A 14 -31.25 10.48 48.06
CA TRP A 14 -31.17 11.74 47.29
C TRP A 14 -29.75 12.26 47.05
N PHE A 15 -28.76 11.82 47.82
CA PHE A 15 -27.38 12.26 47.63
C PHE A 15 -26.57 11.43 46.61
N SER A 16 -27.02 10.21 46.26
CA SER A 16 -26.33 9.35 45.28
C SER A 16 -26.62 9.73 43.82
N SER A 17 -27.86 10.14 43.53
CA SER A 17 -28.30 10.46 42.16
C SER A 17 -27.78 11.81 41.64
N ILE A 18 -27.54 12.78 42.52
CA ILE A 18 -26.99 14.09 42.12
C ILE A 18 -25.51 13.96 41.76
N TRP A 19 -24.76 13.11 42.44
CA TRP A 19 -23.33 12.89 42.17
C TRP A 19 -23.09 12.09 40.89
N THR A 20 -23.94 11.11 40.58
CA THR A 20 -23.90 10.37 39.30
C THR A 20 -24.32 11.24 38.12
N ILE A 21 -25.31 12.13 38.29
CA ILE A 21 -25.69 13.09 37.24
C ILE A 21 -24.57 14.14 37.03
N PHE A 22 -23.88 14.57 38.09
CA PHE A 22 -22.75 15.51 37.98
C PHE A 22 -21.53 14.87 37.31
N LEU A 23 -21.22 13.61 37.59
CA LEU A 23 -20.15 12.85 36.92
C LEU A 23 -20.48 12.54 35.45
N CYS A 24 -21.74 12.23 35.13
CA CYS A 24 -22.18 12.08 33.74
C CYS A 24 -22.19 13.43 32.99
N LEU A 25 -22.56 14.54 33.64
CA LEU A 25 -22.46 15.88 33.04
C LEU A 25 -21.00 16.34 32.88
N LEU A 26 -20.10 15.97 33.80
CA LEU A 26 -18.67 16.24 33.64
C LEU A 26 -18.07 15.38 32.51
N ALA A 27 -18.44 14.10 32.41
CA ALA A 27 -18.02 13.23 31.31
C ALA A 27 -18.62 13.65 29.94
N VAL A 28 -19.82 14.25 29.93
CA VAL A 28 -20.46 14.82 28.73
C VAL A 28 -19.92 16.23 28.41
N LEU A 29 -19.46 17.01 29.40
CA LEU A 29 -18.78 18.29 29.17
C LEU A 29 -17.29 18.15 28.83
N THR A 30 -16.61 17.06 29.23
CA THR A 30 -15.24 16.76 28.80
C THR A 30 -15.17 16.02 27.46
N THR A 31 -16.31 15.56 26.91
CA THR A 31 -16.39 14.95 25.57
C THR A 31 -16.97 15.89 24.50
N ALA A 32 -17.20 17.17 24.83
CA ALA A 32 -17.81 18.15 23.92
C ALA A 32 -16.94 19.36 23.59
N THR A 33 -15.61 19.27 23.72
CA THR A 33 -14.67 20.28 23.16
C THR A 33 -13.41 19.66 22.53
N LEU A 34 -13.56 18.50 21.89
CA LEU A 34 -12.81 18.25 20.66
C LEU A 34 -13.72 18.67 19.50
N VAL A 35 -13.90 19.99 19.38
CA VAL A 35 -14.05 20.56 18.05
C VAL A 35 -12.73 20.23 17.40
N THR A 36 -12.68 19.14 16.65
CA THR A 36 -11.75 19.03 15.54
C THR A 36 -12.02 20.28 14.71
N PHE A 37 -11.23 21.33 14.97
CA PHE A 37 -10.83 22.21 13.90
C PHE A 37 -10.15 21.27 12.91
N ALA A 38 -10.94 20.68 12.01
CA ALA A 38 -10.44 20.38 10.69
C ALA A 38 -9.85 21.72 10.27
N ALA A 39 -8.52 21.82 10.34
CA ALA A 39 -7.82 22.96 9.78
C ALA A 39 -8.34 23.02 8.35
N SER A 40 -9.23 23.96 8.08
CA SER A 40 -9.68 24.26 6.74
C SER A 40 -8.48 24.94 6.11
N SER A 41 -7.48 24.14 5.72
CA SER A 41 -6.36 24.59 4.92
C SER A 41 -6.96 25.32 3.73
N THR A 42 -6.71 26.62 3.66
CA THR A 42 -7.17 27.40 2.52
C THR A 42 -6.47 26.81 1.29
N PRO A 43 -7.20 26.56 0.20
CA PRO A 43 -6.61 25.98 -1.00
C PRO A 43 -5.46 26.85 -1.48
N THR A 44 -4.32 26.24 -1.76
CA THR A 44 -3.20 26.94 -2.42
C THR A 44 -3.51 27.02 -3.89
N ILE A 45 -3.21 28.16 -4.50
CA ILE A 45 -3.33 28.33 -5.93
C ILE A 45 -1.98 28.79 -6.43
N LEU A 46 -1.43 28.02 -7.37
CA LEU A 46 -0.12 28.22 -7.95
C LEU A 46 -0.31 28.68 -9.39
N ASP A 47 0.52 29.62 -9.81
CA ASP A 47 0.62 29.95 -11.22
C ASP A 47 1.26 28.76 -11.97
N SER A 48 0.69 28.37 -13.10
CA SER A 48 1.25 27.29 -13.92
C SER A 48 2.68 27.62 -14.38
N SER A 49 2.97 28.90 -14.64
CA SER A 49 4.31 29.36 -15.02
C SER A 49 5.35 29.16 -13.92
N GLU A 50 5.00 29.35 -12.65
CA GLU A 50 5.88 29.06 -11.51
C GLU A 50 6.20 27.57 -11.44
N TYR A 51 5.19 26.72 -11.64
CA TYR A 51 5.38 25.28 -11.66
C TYR A 51 6.26 24.80 -12.83
N ILE A 52 6.08 25.36 -14.02
CA ILE A 52 6.94 25.11 -15.19
C ILE A 52 8.37 25.56 -14.91
N HIS A 53 8.54 26.72 -14.28
CA HIS A 53 9.86 27.26 -13.93
C HIS A 53 10.64 26.30 -13.03
N LEU A 54 9.98 25.72 -12.00
CA LEU A 54 10.59 24.72 -11.13
C LEU A 54 11.14 23.51 -11.88
N HIS A 55 10.55 23.15 -13.02
CA HIS A 55 10.94 22.00 -13.83
C HIS A 55 12.03 22.31 -14.86
N THR A 56 12.32 23.60 -15.10
CA THR A 56 13.31 24.07 -16.08
C THR A 56 14.59 24.60 -15.44
N HIS A 57 14.62 24.74 -14.11
CA HIS A 57 15.79 25.22 -13.37
C HIS A 57 16.94 24.20 -13.40
N PRO A 58 18.18 24.63 -13.66
CA PRO A 58 19.34 23.76 -13.55
C PRO A 58 19.56 23.34 -12.09
N PHE A 59 19.72 22.05 -11.88
CA PHE A 59 19.83 21.45 -10.54
C PHE A 59 21.18 21.74 -9.89
N SER A 60 21.16 21.91 -8.58
CA SER A 60 22.33 22.01 -7.74
C SER A 60 22.78 20.62 -7.26
N SER A 61 24.01 20.49 -6.77
CA SER A 61 24.48 19.25 -6.16
C SER A 61 23.66 18.85 -4.92
N ASP A 62 23.07 19.81 -4.20
CA ASP A 62 22.20 19.52 -3.05
C ASP A 62 20.88 18.85 -3.45
N ASP A 63 20.44 19.02 -4.70
CA ASP A 63 19.24 18.36 -5.22
C ASP A 63 19.47 16.86 -5.49
N THR A 64 20.73 16.41 -5.51
CA THR A 64 21.12 15.00 -5.74
C THR A 64 21.52 14.26 -4.47
N SER A 65 21.61 14.94 -3.33
CA SER A 65 21.92 14.32 -2.03
C SER A 65 20.70 13.58 -1.47
N LYS A 66 20.91 12.45 -0.78
CA LYS A 66 19.84 11.69 -0.12
C LYS A 66 19.34 12.44 1.12
N LYS A 67 18.06 12.81 1.13
CA LYS A 67 17.41 13.51 2.25
C LYS A 67 16.48 12.57 3.02
N PHE A 68 15.90 11.58 2.35
CA PHE A 68 15.01 10.58 2.92
C PHE A 68 15.83 9.39 3.42
N ASN A 69 15.87 9.20 4.73
CA ASN A 69 16.74 8.20 5.37
C ASN A 69 16.06 6.81 5.48
N ARG A 70 15.29 6.41 4.47
CA ARG A 70 14.66 5.09 4.36
C ARG A 70 14.97 4.46 3.01
N THR A 71 14.59 3.20 2.85
CA THR A 71 14.84 2.44 1.63
C THR A 71 14.06 3.04 0.45
N VAL A 72 14.74 3.29 -0.66
CA VAL A 72 14.16 3.76 -1.93
C VAL A 72 14.40 2.72 -3.02
N LEU A 73 13.30 2.13 -3.50
CA LEU A 73 13.25 1.30 -4.70
C LEU A 73 12.76 2.15 -5.87
N ALA A 74 13.40 2.12 -7.03
CA ALA A 74 12.89 2.80 -8.22
C ALA A 74 12.79 1.84 -9.41
N TYR A 75 11.63 1.84 -10.07
CA TYR A 75 11.45 1.09 -11.31
C TYR A 75 11.97 1.88 -12.50
N ILE A 76 12.50 1.16 -13.50
CA ILE A 76 12.80 1.71 -14.82
C ILE A 76 12.16 0.84 -15.89
N THR A 77 11.55 1.45 -16.90
CA THR A 77 10.84 0.73 -17.96
C THR A 77 11.50 0.92 -19.33
N PRO A 78 11.39 -0.06 -20.24
CA PRO A 78 11.99 0.03 -21.56
C PRO A 78 11.30 1.07 -22.47
N TRP A 79 10.06 1.46 -22.18
CA TRP A 79 9.31 2.46 -22.96
C TRP A 79 9.52 3.91 -22.49
N ASN A 80 10.21 4.14 -21.36
CA ASN A 80 10.59 5.47 -20.90
C ASN A 80 12.12 5.58 -20.83
N SER A 81 12.75 5.93 -21.96
CA SER A 81 14.21 5.92 -22.14
C SER A 81 15.00 6.79 -21.15
N LYS A 82 14.34 7.79 -20.55
CA LYS A 82 14.93 8.66 -19.52
C LYS A 82 15.26 7.93 -18.20
N GLY A 83 14.72 6.72 -17.98
CA GLY A 83 14.94 5.97 -16.74
C GLY A 83 16.42 5.69 -16.44
N LEU A 84 17.22 5.39 -17.47
CA LEU A 84 18.66 5.13 -17.29
C LEU A 84 19.42 6.38 -16.84
N SER A 85 19.19 7.52 -17.52
CA SER A 85 19.88 8.77 -17.18
C SER A 85 19.47 9.25 -15.79
N MET A 86 18.19 9.15 -15.44
CA MET A 86 17.71 9.52 -14.10
C MET A 86 18.32 8.61 -13.02
N THR A 87 18.56 7.35 -13.32
CA THR A 87 19.26 6.45 -12.39
C THR A 87 20.70 6.90 -12.16
N ASP A 88 21.39 7.35 -13.21
CA ASP A 88 22.76 7.84 -13.12
C ASP A 88 22.83 9.16 -12.36
N ASP A 89 21.93 10.10 -12.64
CA ASP A 89 21.89 11.43 -12.04
C ASP A 89 21.51 11.41 -10.55
N TYR A 90 20.63 10.48 -10.15
CA TYR A 90 20.08 10.39 -8.78
C TYR A 90 20.50 9.12 -8.03
N ALA A 91 21.59 8.47 -8.46
CA ALA A 91 22.07 7.23 -7.85
C ALA A 91 22.24 7.33 -6.33
N ALA A 92 22.70 8.47 -5.81
CA ALA A 92 22.92 8.68 -4.38
C ALA A 92 21.63 8.62 -3.54
N LYS A 93 20.45 8.83 -4.15
CA LYS A 93 19.14 8.79 -3.48
C LYS A 93 18.49 7.42 -3.49
N ILE A 94 18.96 6.52 -4.35
CA ILE A 94 18.26 5.28 -4.70
C ILE A 94 19.05 4.10 -4.17
N ASP A 95 18.43 3.22 -3.38
CA ASP A 95 19.10 2.04 -2.85
C ASP A 95 18.99 0.84 -3.80
N MET A 96 17.86 0.76 -4.52
CA MET A 96 17.55 -0.36 -5.40
C MET A 96 16.90 0.13 -6.71
N ILE A 97 17.36 -0.41 -7.83
CA ILE A 97 16.76 -0.18 -9.15
C ILE A 97 16.16 -1.48 -9.66
N SER A 98 14.90 -1.44 -10.07
CA SER A 98 14.20 -2.58 -10.65
C SER A 98 13.91 -2.38 -12.13
N PRO A 99 14.75 -2.94 -13.03
CA PRO A 99 14.43 -2.97 -14.44
C PRO A 99 13.20 -3.83 -14.75
N VAL A 100 12.23 -3.27 -15.47
CA VAL A 100 10.97 -3.93 -15.85
C VAL A 100 11.13 -4.62 -17.20
N TRP A 101 11.91 -5.69 -17.23
CA TRP A 101 12.35 -6.35 -18.48
C TRP A 101 11.92 -7.79 -18.64
N TYR A 102 11.54 -8.47 -17.54
CA TYR A 102 11.30 -9.91 -17.56
C TYR A 102 9.85 -10.28 -17.28
N THR A 103 9.34 -11.25 -18.04
CA THR A 103 8.06 -11.91 -17.78
C THR A 103 8.25 -13.42 -17.75
N ILE A 104 7.45 -14.12 -16.96
CA ILE A 104 7.44 -15.57 -16.86
C ILE A 104 6.14 -16.06 -17.47
N LEU A 105 6.27 -16.79 -18.58
CA LEU A 105 5.17 -17.42 -19.26
C LEU A 105 5.06 -18.88 -18.79
N VAL A 106 3.83 -19.38 -18.76
CA VAL A 106 3.53 -20.77 -18.42
C VAL A 106 2.98 -21.49 -19.63
N SER A 107 3.51 -22.68 -19.90
CA SER A 107 2.99 -23.61 -20.89
C SER A 107 2.73 -24.95 -20.22
N SER A 108 1.46 -25.33 -20.14
CA SER A 108 1.04 -26.62 -19.59
C SER A 108 0.91 -27.63 -20.74
N SER A 109 1.87 -28.55 -20.88
CA SER A 109 1.77 -29.64 -21.86
C SER A 109 0.96 -30.80 -21.27
N SER A 110 -0.15 -31.16 -21.91
CA SER A 110 -1.01 -32.27 -21.49
C SER A 110 -0.57 -33.64 -22.05
N THR A 111 0.74 -33.87 -22.20
CA THR A 111 1.28 -35.11 -22.76
C THR A 111 1.97 -35.92 -21.67
N GLY A 112 1.18 -36.70 -20.91
CA GLY A 112 1.67 -37.62 -19.88
C GLY A 112 0.73 -37.73 -18.67
N GLU A 113 0.91 -38.77 -17.84
CA GLU A 113 0.16 -38.97 -16.58
C GLU A 113 0.59 -37.97 -15.48
N GLU A 114 1.68 -37.23 -15.68
CA GLU A 114 2.12 -36.14 -14.80
C GLU A 114 1.97 -34.78 -15.51
N GLN A 115 1.10 -33.93 -14.97
CA GLN A 115 0.91 -32.55 -15.44
C GLN A 115 2.08 -31.68 -14.94
N GLN A 116 3.18 -31.64 -15.70
CA GLN A 116 4.30 -30.74 -15.41
C GLN A 116 4.15 -29.44 -16.19
N ALA A 117 4.10 -28.31 -15.47
CA ALA A 117 4.08 -26.99 -16.08
C ALA A 117 5.51 -26.61 -16.48
N THR A 118 5.69 -26.11 -17.70
CA THR A 118 6.97 -25.54 -18.14
C THR A 118 6.91 -24.03 -17.97
N TYR A 119 7.88 -23.47 -17.25
CA TYR A 119 8.05 -22.03 -17.09
C TYR A 119 9.10 -21.52 -18.05
N MET A 120 8.77 -20.45 -18.78
CA MET A 120 9.67 -19.84 -19.75
C MET A 120 9.88 -18.38 -19.41
N LEU A 121 11.15 -18.01 -19.21
CA LEU A 121 11.55 -16.62 -19.08
C LEU A 121 11.51 -15.93 -20.45
N SER A 122 10.84 -14.79 -20.50
CA SER A 122 10.77 -13.92 -21.67
C SER A 122 11.28 -12.53 -21.33
N GLY A 123 11.82 -11.84 -22.33
CA GLY A 123 12.38 -10.49 -22.20
C GLY A 123 13.88 -10.47 -21.88
N GLY A 124 14.30 -9.47 -21.11
CA GLY A 124 15.70 -9.10 -20.89
C GLY A 124 16.00 -7.67 -21.32
N PRO A 125 17.27 -7.22 -21.24
CA PRO A 125 17.65 -5.88 -21.68
C PRO A 125 17.12 -5.63 -23.10
N PRO A 126 16.34 -4.54 -23.32
CA PRO A 126 15.60 -4.34 -24.57
C PRO A 126 16.52 -4.00 -25.75
N GLY A 127 17.77 -3.60 -25.48
CA GLY A 127 18.75 -3.22 -26.48
C GLY A 127 20.18 -3.25 -25.95
N LYS A 128 21.13 -3.00 -26.86
CA LYS A 128 22.57 -2.99 -26.54
C LYS A 128 22.96 -1.88 -25.56
N ALA A 129 22.27 -0.74 -25.61
CA ALA A 129 22.56 0.39 -24.72
C ALA A 129 22.22 0.03 -23.27
N GLU A 130 21.07 -0.60 -23.06
CA GLU A 130 20.61 -1.08 -21.75
C GLU A 130 21.49 -2.23 -21.24
N GLU A 131 21.90 -3.14 -22.12
CA GLU A 131 22.82 -4.23 -21.76
C GLU A 131 24.18 -3.68 -21.30
N GLN A 132 24.76 -2.73 -22.04
CA GLN A 132 26.01 -2.07 -21.65
C GLN A 132 25.87 -1.23 -20.38
N TRP A 133 24.73 -0.55 -20.20
CA TRP A 133 24.44 0.18 -18.96
C TRP A 133 24.39 -0.77 -17.77
N LEU A 134 23.72 -1.92 -17.92
CA LEU A 134 23.61 -2.93 -16.88
C LEU A 134 24.98 -3.49 -16.50
N GLU A 135 25.79 -3.90 -17.49
CA GLU A 135 27.14 -4.42 -17.24
C GLU A 135 28.00 -3.43 -16.45
N ARG A 136 27.95 -2.14 -16.81
CA ARG A 136 28.68 -1.10 -16.06
C ARG A 136 28.19 -0.98 -14.62
N LYS A 137 26.89 -1.00 -14.38
CA LYS A 137 26.31 -0.85 -13.03
C LYS A 137 26.59 -2.01 -12.10
N LEU A 138 26.67 -3.23 -12.65
CA LEU A 138 26.97 -4.43 -11.89
C LEU A 138 28.47 -4.61 -11.61
N GLN A 139 29.34 -4.15 -12.52
CA GLN A 139 30.80 -4.21 -12.37
C GLN A 139 31.36 -3.15 -11.42
N GLN A 140 30.74 -1.96 -11.41
CA GLN A 140 31.12 -0.89 -10.50
C GLN A 140 30.43 -1.11 -9.15
N ASP A 141 31.13 -0.83 -8.06
CA ASP A 141 30.47 -0.62 -6.76
C ASP A 141 29.69 0.70 -6.84
N SER A 142 28.56 0.65 -7.53
CA SER A 142 27.76 1.81 -7.93
C SER A 142 26.92 2.36 -6.78
N GLY A 143 26.99 1.74 -5.59
CA GLY A 143 26.17 2.07 -4.42
C GLY A 143 24.69 1.67 -4.54
N VAL A 144 24.24 1.23 -5.72
CA VAL A 144 22.84 0.91 -6.02
C VAL A 144 22.71 -0.57 -6.40
N LYS A 145 21.75 -1.27 -5.81
CA LYS A 145 21.47 -2.68 -6.12
C LYS A 145 20.58 -2.80 -7.35
N ILE A 146 20.91 -3.70 -8.27
CA ILE A 146 20.06 -3.99 -9.42
C ILE A 146 19.21 -5.24 -9.17
N VAL A 147 17.89 -5.03 -9.05
CA VAL A 147 16.89 -6.03 -8.63
C VAL A 147 15.75 -6.13 -9.65
N PRO A 148 15.96 -6.74 -10.83
CA PRO A 148 14.97 -6.73 -11.91
C PRO A 148 13.65 -7.37 -11.52
N ARG A 149 12.59 -6.86 -12.16
CA ARG A 149 11.22 -7.32 -11.96
C ARG A 149 10.94 -8.55 -12.83
N PHE A 150 10.46 -9.62 -12.19
CA PHE A 150 9.94 -10.82 -12.84
C PHE A 150 8.43 -10.88 -12.61
N TYR A 151 7.67 -10.79 -13.71
CA TYR A 151 6.21 -10.75 -13.66
C TYR A 151 5.58 -12.04 -14.21
N LEU A 152 4.66 -12.64 -13.45
CA LEU A 152 3.81 -13.74 -13.93
C LEU A 152 2.75 -13.20 -14.89
N ASP A 153 3.10 -13.11 -16.18
CA ASP A 153 2.28 -12.45 -17.20
C ASP A 153 1.30 -13.42 -17.88
N ASN A 154 0.04 -12.99 -18.03
CA ASN A 154 -1.06 -13.77 -18.62
C ASN A 154 -1.38 -15.11 -17.94
N TRP A 155 -1.08 -15.24 -16.64
CA TRP A 155 -1.43 -16.42 -15.86
C TRP A 155 -2.94 -16.47 -15.56
N THR A 156 -3.53 -17.64 -15.77
CA THR A 156 -4.93 -17.93 -15.48
C THR A 156 -5.11 -18.52 -14.08
N GLN A 157 -6.36 -18.61 -13.62
CA GLN A 157 -6.67 -19.28 -12.34
C GLN A 157 -6.19 -20.74 -12.31
N LYS A 158 -6.23 -21.44 -13.46
CA LYS A 158 -5.73 -22.82 -13.55
C LYS A 158 -4.21 -22.87 -13.33
N ASP A 159 -3.46 -21.94 -13.91
CA ASP A 159 -2.00 -21.93 -13.78
C ASP A 159 -1.57 -21.70 -12.31
N TYR A 160 -2.29 -20.85 -11.58
CA TYR A 160 -2.07 -20.68 -10.13
C TYR A 160 -2.42 -21.95 -9.34
N ALA A 161 -3.51 -22.63 -9.68
CA ALA A 161 -3.89 -23.88 -9.02
C ALA A 161 -2.88 -25.01 -9.30
N ASP A 162 -2.39 -25.11 -10.52
CA ASP A 162 -1.37 -26.08 -10.94
C ASP A 162 -0.02 -25.77 -10.26
N LEU A 163 0.36 -24.50 -10.10
CA LEU A 163 1.53 -24.09 -9.32
C LEU A 163 1.36 -24.51 -7.85
N LEU A 164 0.27 -24.14 -7.19
CA LEU A 164 0.06 -24.39 -5.75
C LEU A 164 -0.13 -25.87 -5.40
N SER A 165 -0.52 -26.71 -6.35
CA SER A 165 -0.77 -28.14 -6.10
C SER A 165 0.45 -29.05 -6.27
N ASN A 166 1.53 -28.57 -6.88
CA ASN A 166 2.71 -29.38 -7.16
C ASN A 166 4.00 -28.68 -6.70
N PRO A 167 4.66 -29.17 -5.64
CA PRO A 167 5.92 -28.62 -5.17
C PRO A 167 6.96 -28.49 -6.28
N THR A 168 7.10 -29.48 -7.16
CA THR A 168 8.05 -29.47 -8.30
C THR A 168 7.92 -28.21 -9.15
N ASN A 169 6.69 -27.71 -9.32
CA ASN A 169 6.44 -26.48 -10.06
C ASN A 169 7.04 -25.25 -9.35
N TRP A 170 7.12 -25.24 -8.01
CA TRP A 170 7.80 -24.21 -7.24
C TRP A 170 9.31 -24.22 -7.50
N GLN A 171 9.93 -25.40 -7.54
CA GLN A 171 11.36 -25.52 -7.89
C GLN A 171 11.62 -25.06 -9.32
N ASN A 172 10.84 -25.54 -10.29
CA ASN A 172 11.02 -25.15 -11.70
C ASN A 172 10.87 -23.63 -11.89
N LEU A 173 9.89 -23.01 -11.23
CA LEU A 173 9.71 -21.55 -11.27
C LEU A 173 10.92 -20.84 -10.63
N ALA A 174 11.38 -21.32 -9.48
CA ALA A 174 12.52 -20.75 -8.79
C ALA A 174 13.80 -20.83 -9.63
N GLU A 175 14.08 -21.99 -10.23
CA GLU A 175 15.25 -22.25 -11.07
C GLU A 175 15.31 -21.29 -12.26
N VAL A 176 14.22 -21.14 -13.01
CA VAL A 176 14.14 -20.23 -14.16
C VAL A 176 14.51 -18.79 -13.79
N ILE A 177 14.09 -18.33 -12.60
CA ILE A 177 14.43 -16.99 -12.11
C ILE A 177 15.89 -16.93 -11.64
N THR A 178 16.31 -17.88 -10.82
CA THR A 178 17.66 -17.86 -10.22
C THR A 178 18.76 -18.07 -11.25
N ASP A 179 18.51 -18.83 -12.31
CA ASP A 179 19.47 -19.03 -13.40
C ASP A 179 19.80 -17.70 -14.09
N GLU A 180 18.80 -16.85 -14.35
CA GLU A 180 19.06 -15.51 -14.92
C GLU A 180 19.73 -14.59 -13.90
N VAL A 181 19.37 -14.67 -12.61
CA VAL A 181 20.05 -13.94 -11.53
C VAL A 181 21.54 -14.28 -11.46
N VAL A 182 21.90 -15.56 -11.54
CA VAL A 182 23.30 -16.02 -11.58
C VAL A 182 23.99 -15.53 -12.84
N LYS A 183 23.38 -15.79 -14.00
CA LYS A 183 23.93 -15.47 -15.31
C LYS A 183 24.26 -13.98 -15.46
N ARG A 184 23.39 -13.10 -14.97
CA ARG A 184 23.56 -11.66 -15.04
C ARG A 184 24.20 -11.06 -13.79
N GLN A 185 24.39 -11.83 -12.72
CA GLN A 185 24.90 -11.36 -11.43
C GLN A 185 24.05 -10.25 -10.77
N TYR A 186 22.72 -10.33 -10.90
CA TYR A 186 21.81 -9.37 -10.26
C TYR A 186 21.92 -9.40 -8.73
N ASP A 187 21.62 -8.29 -8.05
CA ASP A 187 21.68 -8.17 -6.59
C ASP A 187 20.47 -8.76 -5.86
N GLY A 188 19.49 -9.26 -6.62
CA GLY A 188 18.22 -9.74 -6.11
C GLY A 188 17.15 -9.60 -7.18
N ILE A 189 15.89 -9.67 -6.77
CA ILE A 189 14.74 -9.58 -7.67
C ILE A 189 13.58 -8.81 -7.02
N VAL A 190 12.71 -8.29 -7.88
CA VAL A 190 11.34 -7.95 -7.55
C VAL A 190 10.43 -9.00 -8.20
N PHE A 191 9.61 -9.69 -7.41
CA PHE A 191 8.64 -10.66 -7.88
C PHE A 191 7.23 -10.06 -7.90
N GLU A 192 6.55 -10.15 -9.04
CA GLU A 192 5.20 -9.64 -9.20
C GLU A 192 4.26 -10.71 -9.78
N SER A 193 3.06 -10.79 -9.19
CA SER A 193 1.97 -11.64 -9.64
C SER A 193 0.64 -10.98 -9.31
N ALA A 194 -0.41 -11.30 -10.07
CA ALA A 194 -1.78 -10.88 -9.74
C ALA A 194 -2.28 -11.46 -8.40
N ALA A 195 -1.63 -12.53 -7.92
CA ALA A 195 -2.02 -13.28 -6.73
C ALA A 195 -0.88 -13.44 -5.71
N THR A 196 0.12 -12.55 -5.69
CA THR A 196 1.29 -12.64 -4.79
C THR A 196 0.96 -13.02 -3.34
N HIS A 197 -0.12 -12.45 -2.78
CA HIS A 197 -0.59 -12.70 -1.41
C HIS A 197 -1.04 -14.15 -1.13
N LEU A 198 -1.17 -15.00 -2.16
CA LEU A 198 -1.53 -16.42 -2.05
C LEU A 198 -0.35 -17.37 -2.29
N LEU A 199 0.84 -16.86 -2.62
CA LEU A 199 1.95 -17.66 -3.14
C LEU A 199 3.06 -17.88 -2.10
N PHE A 200 2.73 -18.10 -0.83
CA PHE A 200 3.72 -18.24 0.23
C PHE A 200 4.75 -19.35 -0.06
N GLU A 201 4.32 -20.58 -0.33
CA GLU A 201 5.21 -21.72 -0.54
C GLU A 201 6.07 -21.59 -1.81
N PRO A 202 5.54 -21.14 -2.97
CA PRO A 202 6.37 -20.77 -4.11
C PRO A 202 7.41 -19.69 -3.79
N ILE A 203 7.02 -18.63 -3.08
CA ILE A 203 7.90 -17.51 -2.72
C ILE A 203 8.96 -17.96 -1.71
N GLN A 204 8.63 -18.83 -0.76
CA GLN A 204 9.58 -19.43 0.18
C GLN A 204 10.61 -20.30 -0.54
N THR A 205 10.17 -21.06 -1.55
CA THR A 205 11.07 -21.88 -2.38
C THR A 205 12.03 -20.99 -3.17
N LEU A 206 11.51 -19.92 -3.80
CA LEU A 206 12.30 -18.92 -4.51
C LEU A 206 13.32 -18.22 -3.59
N SER A 207 12.88 -17.78 -2.40
CA SER A 207 13.74 -17.19 -1.37
C SER A 207 14.89 -18.14 -1.00
N SER A 208 14.58 -19.41 -0.77
CA SER A 208 15.58 -20.45 -0.45
C SER A 208 16.58 -20.65 -1.59
N SER A 209 16.12 -20.65 -2.85
CA SER A 209 17.00 -20.75 -4.03
C SER A 209 17.90 -19.52 -4.21
N LEU A 210 17.41 -18.31 -3.91
CA LEU A 210 18.21 -17.09 -3.90
C LEU A 210 19.27 -17.10 -2.79
N VAL A 211 18.95 -17.61 -1.60
CA VAL A 211 19.91 -17.77 -0.51
C VAL A 211 21.01 -18.77 -0.89
N LYS A 212 20.65 -19.91 -1.50
CA LYS A 212 21.64 -20.89 -2.00
C LYS A 212 22.57 -20.27 -3.05
N THR A 213 22.00 -19.50 -3.97
CA THR A 213 22.77 -18.75 -4.99
C THR A 213 23.72 -17.73 -4.36
N SER A 214 23.32 -17.13 -3.24
CA SER A 214 24.14 -16.17 -2.50
C SER A 214 25.35 -16.82 -1.83
N ALA A 215 25.32 -18.13 -1.53
CA ALA A 215 26.43 -18.81 -0.85
C ALA A 215 27.71 -18.87 -1.72
N SER A 216 27.56 -18.76 -3.04
CA SER A 216 28.67 -18.65 -4.00
C SER A 216 28.99 -17.21 -4.40
N ASP A 217 28.29 -16.21 -3.85
CA ASP A 217 28.45 -14.80 -4.14
C ASP A 217 28.93 -14.03 -2.89
N THR A 218 29.58 -12.91 -3.11
CA THR A 218 29.98 -11.96 -2.07
C THR A 218 28.80 -11.20 -1.45
N ARG A 219 27.65 -11.12 -2.15
CA ARG A 219 26.47 -10.35 -1.72
C ARG A 219 25.21 -11.23 -1.61
N ARG A 220 24.46 -11.06 -0.52
CA ARG A 220 23.13 -11.66 -0.33
C ARG A 220 22.16 -11.11 -1.38
N LYS A 221 21.49 -12.01 -2.11
CA LYS A 221 20.44 -11.67 -3.07
C LYS A 221 19.16 -11.30 -2.32
N THR A 222 18.58 -10.14 -2.64
CA THR A 222 17.34 -9.67 -2.01
C THR A 222 16.09 -10.12 -2.76
N LEU A 223 15.01 -10.40 -2.05
CA LEU A 223 13.69 -10.71 -2.60
C LEU A 223 12.68 -9.65 -2.16
N THR A 224 12.21 -8.86 -3.13
CA THR A 224 11.07 -7.95 -2.96
C THR A 224 9.83 -8.56 -3.60
N VAL A 225 8.66 -8.44 -2.99
CA VAL A 225 7.39 -8.85 -3.61
C VAL A 225 6.46 -7.66 -3.82
N VAL A 226 5.73 -7.65 -4.93
CA VAL A 226 4.74 -6.59 -5.22
C VAL A 226 3.37 -6.97 -4.67
N LEU A 227 2.76 -6.04 -3.93
CA LEU A 227 1.40 -6.17 -3.41
C LEU A 227 0.50 -5.04 -3.92
N PRO A 228 -0.78 -5.33 -4.20
CA PRO A 228 -1.76 -4.28 -4.43
C PRO A 228 -2.02 -3.47 -3.14
N PRO A 229 -2.49 -2.23 -3.26
CA PRO A 229 -2.81 -1.42 -2.09
C PRO A 229 -4.13 -1.87 -1.47
N LEU A 230 -4.31 -1.54 -0.19
CA LEU A 230 -5.57 -1.72 0.52
C LEU A 230 -6.55 -0.63 0.11
N ARG A 231 -7.77 -1.04 -0.27
CA ARG A 231 -8.85 -0.09 -0.58
C ARG A 231 -9.48 0.39 0.72
N THR A 232 -9.77 1.68 0.82
CA THR A 232 -10.36 2.28 2.02
C THR A 232 -11.59 3.10 1.65
N LYS A 233 -12.37 3.50 2.65
CA LYS A 233 -13.48 4.43 2.43
C LYS A 233 -12.97 5.72 1.79
N TYR A 234 -11.78 6.19 2.20
CA TYR A 234 -11.15 7.34 1.58
C TYR A 234 -10.83 7.05 0.11
N SER A 235 -10.08 6.00 -0.21
CA SER A 235 -9.68 5.69 -1.60
C SER A 235 -10.88 5.54 -2.56
N LEU A 236 -12.03 5.10 -2.05
CA LEU A 236 -13.26 4.90 -2.81
C LEU A 236 -14.19 6.14 -2.86
N GLY A 237 -13.70 7.32 -2.48
CA GLY A 237 -14.49 8.56 -2.55
C GLY A 237 -15.63 8.61 -1.52
N GLY A 238 -15.42 8.03 -0.33
CA GLY A 238 -16.40 8.01 0.75
C GLY A 238 -17.37 6.83 0.69
N GLN A 239 -17.34 6.02 -0.37
CA GLN A 239 -18.14 4.80 -0.45
C GLN A 239 -17.62 3.73 0.51
N LYS A 240 -18.55 2.92 1.02
CA LYS A 240 -18.19 1.71 1.76
C LYS A 240 -17.56 0.72 0.79
N LEU A 241 -16.61 -0.06 1.30
CA LEU A 241 -16.07 -1.19 0.57
C LEU A 241 -17.20 -2.20 0.32
N ASP A 242 -17.16 -2.86 -0.83
CA ASP A 242 -17.96 -4.05 -1.04
C ASP A 242 -17.30 -5.29 -0.42
N ARG A 243 -18.03 -6.41 -0.41
CA ARG A 243 -17.54 -7.67 0.19
C ARG A 243 -16.29 -8.22 -0.50
N VAL A 244 -16.11 -7.95 -1.79
CA VAL A 244 -14.95 -8.42 -2.56
C VAL A 244 -13.73 -7.63 -2.15
N GLN A 245 -13.84 -6.30 -2.09
CA GLN A 245 -12.78 -5.39 -1.63
C GLN A 245 -12.40 -5.67 -0.17
N GLU A 246 -13.38 -5.87 0.71
CA GLU A 246 -13.11 -6.27 2.09
C GLU A 246 -12.37 -7.62 2.17
N SER A 247 -12.76 -8.59 1.33
CA SER A 247 -12.09 -9.89 1.28
C SER A 247 -10.66 -9.79 0.75
N GLN A 248 -10.44 -9.02 -0.31
CA GLN A 248 -9.11 -8.78 -0.87
C GLN A 248 -8.21 -8.11 0.16
N ASN A 249 -8.67 -7.03 0.80
CA ASN A 249 -7.91 -6.38 1.87
C ASN A 249 -7.52 -7.36 2.97
N ARG A 250 -8.47 -8.18 3.46
CA ARG A 250 -8.19 -9.19 4.49
C ARG A 250 -7.12 -10.18 4.06
N MET A 251 -7.22 -10.72 2.84
CA MET A 251 -6.25 -11.68 2.31
C MET A 251 -4.85 -11.05 2.20
N ILE A 252 -4.77 -9.81 1.71
CA ILE A 252 -3.49 -9.09 1.58
C ILE A 252 -2.86 -8.89 2.97
N VAL A 253 -3.57 -8.28 3.93
CA VAL A 253 -2.99 -7.99 5.25
C VAL A 253 -2.65 -9.24 6.04
N GLN A 254 -3.40 -10.34 5.87
CA GLN A 254 -3.09 -11.62 6.52
C GLN A 254 -1.86 -12.30 5.92
N SER A 255 -1.57 -12.07 4.63
CA SER A 255 -0.39 -12.64 3.97
C SER A 255 0.92 -11.97 4.39
N ILE A 256 0.90 -10.69 4.78
CA ILE A 256 2.11 -9.89 5.04
C ILE A 256 2.97 -10.51 6.16
N PRO A 257 2.46 -10.84 7.36
CA PRO A 257 3.28 -11.43 8.42
C PRO A 257 3.90 -12.79 8.03
N GLN A 258 3.21 -13.55 7.19
CA GLN A 258 3.72 -14.84 6.71
C GLN A 258 4.85 -14.63 5.69
N LEU A 259 4.59 -13.81 4.66
CA LEU A 259 5.57 -13.48 3.62
C LEU A 259 6.80 -12.76 4.19
N ALA A 260 6.63 -11.95 5.23
CA ALA A 260 7.70 -11.20 5.87
C ALA A 260 8.80 -12.10 6.46
N GLN A 261 8.53 -13.38 6.66
CA GLN A 261 9.54 -14.35 7.10
C GLN A 261 10.51 -14.75 5.99
N VAL A 262 10.11 -14.60 4.73
CA VAL A 262 10.86 -15.11 3.56
C VAL A 262 11.24 -14.03 2.56
N VAL A 263 10.68 -12.82 2.66
CA VAL A 263 11.01 -11.68 1.79
C VAL A 263 11.75 -10.59 2.55
N ASP A 264 12.57 -9.82 1.82
CA ASP A 264 13.29 -8.67 2.37
C ASP A 264 12.42 -7.40 2.31
N TYR A 265 11.61 -7.22 1.25
CA TYR A 265 10.76 -6.03 1.09
C TYR A 265 9.39 -6.32 0.43
N PHE A 266 8.44 -5.41 0.64
CA PHE A 266 7.13 -5.35 -0.01
C PHE A 266 7.01 -4.05 -0.79
N SER A 267 6.89 -4.11 -2.11
CA SER A 267 6.54 -2.95 -2.94
C SER A 267 5.02 -2.84 -3.04
N ILE A 268 4.42 -1.92 -2.28
CA ILE A 268 2.96 -1.76 -2.19
C ILE A 268 2.52 -0.68 -3.16
N MET A 269 1.66 -1.01 -4.13
CA MET A 269 1.26 -0.10 -5.21
C MET A 269 0.25 0.97 -4.74
N THR A 270 0.61 1.84 -3.79
CA THR A 270 -0.22 2.96 -3.29
C THR A 270 -0.34 4.13 -4.27
N TYR A 271 -0.62 3.80 -5.53
CA TYR A 271 -0.98 4.69 -6.62
C TYR A 271 -2.17 4.07 -7.38
N ASP A 272 -2.63 4.71 -8.45
CA ASP A 272 -3.86 4.35 -9.16
C ASP A 272 -5.08 4.25 -8.23
N MET A 273 -5.11 5.16 -7.25
CA MET A 273 -6.23 5.29 -6.31
C MET A 273 -7.52 5.51 -7.09
N SER A 274 -7.51 6.52 -7.96
CA SER A 274 -8.63 6.86 -8.84
C SER A 274 -8.56 6.12 -10.18
N SER A 275 -7.35 5.90 -10.71
CA SER A 275 -7.09 5.27 -12.02
C SER A 275 -7.86 5.92 -13.19
N ALA A 276 -7.87 5.29 -14.37
CA ALA A 276 -8.69 5.73 -15.50
C ALA A 276 -10.19 5.82 -15.18
N GLY A 277 -10.69 5.06 -14.19
CA GLY A 277 -12.11 5.07 -13.81
C GLY A 277 -12.56 6.29 -13.01
N GLY A 278 -11.63 7.10 -12.50
CA GLY A 278 -11.92 8.16 -11.52
C GLY A 278 -12.52 7.62 -10.22
N ARG A 279 -13.11 8.51 -9.44
CA ARG A 279 -13.71 8.19 -8.14
C ARG A 279 -15.22 8.08 -8.25
N VAL A 280 -15.80 7.17 -7.47
CA VAL A 280 -17.24 7.13 -7.29
C VAL A 280 -17.69 8.45 -6.69
N SER A 281 -18.68 9.11 -7.30
CA SER A 281 -19.21 10.34 -6.72
C SER A 281 -19.97 10.04 -5.42
N GLY A 282 -19.86 10.95 -4.46
CA GLY A 282 -20.77 11.02 -3.32
C GLY A 282 -22.20 11.39 -3.74
N ILE A 283 -22.38 11.93 -4.95
CA ILE A 283 -23.66 12.33 -5.53
C ILE A 283 -24.25 11.16 -6.33
N SER A 284 -25.52 10.89 -6.07
CA SER A 284 -26.34 9.88 -6.75
C SER A 284 -27.34 10.54 -7.68
N GLY A 285 -27.93 9.76 -8.59
CA GLY A 285 -28.99 10.27 -9.47
C GLY A 285 -30.16 10.90 -8.71
N LYS A 286 -30.46 10.41 -7.50
CA LYS A 286 -31.58 10.92 -6.68
C LYS A 286 -31.36 12.35 -6.17
N ASP A 287 -30.12 12.82 -6.17
CA ASP A 287 -29.74 14.15 -5.70
C ASP A 287 -29.98 15.24 -6.77
N PHE A 288 -30.35 14.86 -7.99
CA PHE A 288 -30.73 15.78 -9.07
C PHE A 288 -32.25 15.91 -9.20
N PRO A 289 -32.78 16.98 -9.81
CA PRO A 289 -34.21 17.14 -10.13
C PRO A 289 -34.82 15.98 -10.92
N LYS A 290 -36.14 15.83 -10.88
CA LYS A 290 -36.84 14.69 -11.50
C LYS A 290 -36.69 14.64 -13.03
N ASP A 291 -36.54 15.80 -13.65
CA ASP A 291 -36.37 16.03 -15.08
C ASP A 291 -34.91 16.00 -15.54
N SER A 292 -33.94 15.86 -14.60
CA SER A 292 -32.53 15.72 -14.95
C SER A 292 -32.27 14.41 -15.72
N PRO A 293 -31.44 14.44 -16.78
CA PRO A 293 -30.97 13.21 -17.43
C PRO A 293 -30.17 12.30 -16.49
N LEU A 294 -29.62 12.83 -15.39
CA LEU A 294 -28.86 12.07 -14.40
C LEU A 294 -29.73 11.47 -13.31
N ARG A 295 -31.04 11.79 -13.25
CA ARG A 295 -31.96 11.31 -12.21
C ARG A 295 -31.99 9.78 -12.11
N GLY A 296 -31.91 9.12 -13.27
CA GLY A 296 -31.94 7.66 -13.40
C GLY A 296 -30.57 6.97 -13.26
N ALA A 297 -29.50 7.71 -12.98
CA ALA A 297 -28.17 7.14 -12.86
C ALA A 297 -28.12 6.06 -11.77
N LYS A 298 -27.57 4.89 -12.13
CA LYS A 298 -27.41 3.78 -11.19
C LYS A 298 -26.52 4.23 -10.03
N ARG A 299 -26.79 3.70 -8.83
CA ARG A 299 -25.96 4.01 -7.67
C ARG A 299 -24.52 3.65 -7.97
N GLY A 300 -23.62 4.62 -7.79
CA GLY A 300 -22.21 4.43 -8.08
C GLY A 300 -21.88 4.30 -9.56
N SER A 301 -22.71 4.77 -10.51
CA SER A 301 -22.28 4.93 -11.91
C SER A 301 -21.71 6.32 -12.20
N LEU A 302 -22.11 7.33 -11.42
CA LEU A 302 -21.54 8.67 -11.54
C LEU A 302 -20.11 8.67 -11.01
N ARG A 303 -19.19 9.17 -11.84
CA ARG A 303 -17.75 9.23 -11.57
C ARG A 303 -17.24 10.65 -11.65
N GLN A 304 -16.32 11.00 -10.77
CA GLN A 304 -15.65 12.30 -10.75
C GLN A 304 -14.15 12.09 -10.91
N PRO A 305 -13.44 13.07 -11.48
CA PRO A 305 -11.98 12.98 -11.58
C PRO A 305 -11.38 13.02 -10.16
N GLY A 306 -10.28 12.33 -9.94
CA GLY A 306 -9.66 12.22 -8.63
C GLY A 306 -8.14 12.06 -8.71
N PRO A 307 -7.43 12.28 -7.60
CA PRO A 307 -5.98 12.20 -7.57
C PRO A 307 -5.48 10.76 -7.75
N ASN A 308 -4.25 10.62 -8.23
CA ASN A 308 -3.57 9.34 -8.41
C ASN A 308 -3.27 8.66 -7.07
N THR A 309 -2.87 9.46 -6.07
CA THR A 309 -2.63 9.00 -4.70
C THR A 309 -2.82 10.14 -3.68
N SER A 310 -2.52 9.91 -2.40
CA SER A 310 -2.54 10.91 -1.33
C SER A 310 -1.78 10.43 -0.09
N ALA A 311 -1.25 11.35 0.72
CA ALA A 311 -0.64 11.04 2.03
C ALA A 311 -1.61 10.25 2.94
N LYS A 312 -2.85 10.72 3.08
CA LYS A 312 -3.88 10.04 3.88
C LYS A 312 -4.11 8.58 3.50
N TRP A 313 -4.12 8.26 2.21
CA TRP A 313 -4.31 6.86 1.78
C TRP A 313 -3.08 6.00 2.08
N VAL A 314 -1.88 6.58 2.01
CA VAL A 314 -0.64 5.93 2.44
C VAL A 314 -0.68 5.64 3.95
N GLU A 315 -1.06 6.62 4.77
CA GLU A 315 -1.25 6.46 6.23
C GLU A 315 -2.26 5.35 6.54
N GLU A 316 -3.43 5.37 5.89
CA GLU A 316 -4.46 4.35 6.11
C GLU A 316 -3.97 2.94 5.71
N ASN A 317 -3.13 2.81 4.67
CA ASN A 317 -2.52 1.53 4.31
C ASN A 317 -1.54 1.05 5.39
N LEU A 318 -0.63 1.92 5.83
CA LEU A 318 0.34 1.61 6.88
C LEU A 318 -0.36 1.19 8.17
N GLY A 319 -1.35 1.96 8.63
CA GLY A 319 -2.10 1.65 9.85
C GLY A 319 -2.87 0.33 9.78
N LEU A 320 -3.48 0.00 8.63
CA LEU A 320 -4.17 -1.29 8.45
C LEU A 320 -3.19 -2.48 8.45
N ILE A 321 -2.01 -2.33 7.87
CA ILE A 321 -0.95 -3.36 7.87
C ILE A 321 -0.38 -3.52 9.27
N GLU A 322 -0.13 -2.41 9.97
CA GLU A 322 0.36 -2.40 11.35
C GLU A 322 -0.62 -3.12 12.28
N GLU A 323 -1.90 -2.74 12.27
CA GLU A 323 -2.94 -3.36 13.10
C GLU A 323 -3.04 -4.86 12.86
N ALA A 324 -3.04 -5.27 11.58
CA ALA A 324 -3.09 -6.68 11.21
C ALA A 324 -1.85 -7.45 11.66
N SER A 325 -0.67 -6.83 11.58
CA SER A 325 0.60 -7.45 11.96
C SER A 325 0.71 -7.61 13.48
N ARG A 326 0.35 -6.58 14.25
CA ARG A 326 0.27 -6.67 15.72
C ARG A 326 -0.71 -7.76 16.17
N LYS A 327 -1.88 -7.82 15.53
CA LYS A 327 -2.86 -8.88 15.80
C LYS A 327 -2.31 -10.27 15.49
N ALA A 328 -1.57 -10.43 14.39
CA ALA A 328 -0.95 -11.70 14.02
C ALA A 328 0.15 -12.10 15.02
N ALA A 329 0.99 -11.16 15.45
CA ALA A 329 2.02 -11.39 16.46
C ALA A 329 1.40 -11.86 17.80
N ARG A 330 0.40 -11.14 18.31
CA ARG A 330 -0.35 -11.54 19.51
C ARG A 330 -1.00 -12.91 19.39
N ALA A 331 -1.59 -13.22 18.23
CA ALA A 331 -2.20 -14.52 17.99
C ALA A 331 -1.16 -15.65 17.98
N ARG A 332 0.03 -15.40 17.43
CA ARG A 332 1.16 -16.34 17.45
C ARG A 332 1.64 -16.58 18.88
N LEU A 333 1.84 -15.52 19.68
CA LEU A 333 2.19 -15.63 21.09
C LEU A 333 1.22 -16.49 21.88
N VAL A 334 -0.09 -16.22 21.76
CA VAL A 334 -1.13 -17.00 22.44
C VAL A 334 -1.09 -18.47 22.00
N LYS A 335 -0.84 -18.73 20.71
CA LYS A 335 -0.72 -20.09 20.20
C LYS A 335 0.50 -20.81 20.80
N THR A 336 1.66 -20.16 20.80
CA THR A 336 2.90 -20.70 21.36
C THR A 336 2.79 -20.97 22.86
N LYS A 337 2.17 -20.07 23.64
CA LYS A 337 1.91 -20.30 25.07
C LYS A 337 1.04 -21.54 25.32
N LYS A 338 -0.04 -21.71 24.53
CA LYS A 338 -0.90 -22.89 24.63
C LYS A 338 -0.21 -24.20 24.24
N GLU A 339 0.67 -24.15 23.24
CA GLU A 339 1.46 -25.31 22.83
C GLU A 339 2.44 -25.71 23.95
N PHE A 340 3.10 -24.73 24.58
CA PHE A 340 3.98 -24.95 25.73
C PHE A 340 3.23 -25.48 26.96
N GLU A 341 2.08 -24.90 27.32
CA GLU A 341 1.23 -25.39 28.41
C GLU A 341 0.81 -26.85 28.19
N LYS A 342 0.45 -27.20 26.96
CA LYS A 342 0.06 -28.57 26.59
C LYS A 342 1.23 -29.54 26.65
N GLU A 343 2.43 -29.12 26.23
CA GLU A 343 3.65 -29.93 26.35
C GLU A 343 3.99 -30.18 27.82
N ARG A 344 3.89 -29.16 28.69
CA ARG A 344 4.10 -29.29 30.13
C ARG A 344 3.09 -30.24 30.78
N GLU A 345 1.80 -30.08 30.48
CA GLU A 345 0.74 -31.01 30.95
C GLU A 345 1.01 -32.45 30.50
N SER A 346 1.54 -32.64 29.29
CA SER A 346 1.88 -33.98 28.76
C SER A 346 3.07 -34.59 29.50
N GLN A 347 4.10 -33.79 29.81
CA GLN A 347 5.27 -34.23 30.58
C GLN A 347 4.91 -34.56 32.03
N GLU A 348 4.06 -33.75 32.69
CA GLU A 348 3.57 -34.03 34.04
C GLU A 348 2.80 -35.37 34.10
N LEU A 349 1.95 -35.65 33.10
CA LEU A 349 1.23 -36.93 32.98
C LEU A 349 2.15 -38.14 32.72
N GLU A 350 3.25 -37.96 31.97
CA GLU A 350 4.24 -39.01 31.76
C GLU A 350 5.01 -39.34 33.05
N VAL A 351 5.42 -38.31 33.80
CA VAL A 351 6.10 -38.47 35.11
C VAL A 351 5.19 -39.13 36.14
N ASP A 352 3.91 -38.73 36.23
CA ASP A 352 2.93 -39.37 37.10
C ASP A 352 2.70 -40.84 36.73
N GLY A 353 2.64 -41.15 35.43
CA GLY A 353 2.51 -42.52 34.92
C GLY A 353 3.74 -43.40 35.19
N GLU A 354 4.95 -42.84 35.18
CA GLU A 354 6.18 -43.54 35.58
C GLU A 354 6.25 -43.76 37.10
N MET A 355 5.85 -42.76 37.88
CA MET A 355 5.71 -42.85 39.34
C MET A 355 4.68 -43.90 39.77
N GLU A 356 3.57 -44.06 39.04
CA GLU A 356 2.59 -45.14 39.29
C GLU A 356 3.17 -46.52 38.97
N LYS A 357 3.95 -46.68 37.89
CA LYS A 357 4.64 -47.95 37.57
C LYS A 357 5.71 -48.32 38.60
N LEU A 358 6.36 -47.33 39.22
CA LEU A 358 7.33 -47.57 40.28
C LEU A 358 6.69 -48.12 41.57
N LYS A 359 5.39 -47.86 41.78
CA LYS A 359 4.60 -48.30 42.93
C LYS A 359 3.90 -49.67 42.73
N ASP A 360 4.11 -50.33 41.60
CA ASP A 360 3.56 -51.68 41.33
C ASP A 360 4.19 -52.72 42.28
N PRO A 361 3.39 -53.42 43.12
CA PRO A 361 3.89 -54.42 44.08
C PRO A 361 4.49 -55.68 43.43
N SER A 362 4.48 -55.79 42.10
CA SER A 362 5.13 -56.86 41.34
C SER A 362 6.50 -56.48 40.74
N ASN A 363 6.99 -55.26 40.99
CA ASN A 363 8.30 -54.80 40.52
C ASN A 363 9.45 -55.55 41.25
N PRO A 364 10.29 -56.32 40.54
CA PRO A 364 11.32 -57.17 41.15
C PRO A 364 12.53 -56.40 41.74
N PHE A 365 12.54 -55.07 41.64
CA PHE A 365 13.63 -54.21 42.14
C PHE A 365 13.27 -53.46 43.44
N LEU A 366 12.15 -53.76 44.08
CA LEU A 366 11.66 -53.04 45.27
C LEU A 366 12.39 -53.36 46.59
N TYR A 367 13.49 -54.10 46.55
CA TYR A 367 14.33 -54.36 47.71
C TYR A 367 15.81 -54.35 47.33
N ASP A 368 16.49 -53.20 47.49
CA ASP A 368 17.74 -53.18 48.23
C ASP A 368 18.09 -51.78 48.75
N ASP A 369 18.21 -51.74 50.07
CA ASP A 369 19.12 -51.00 50.94
C ASP A 369 19.25 -49.45 50.97
N PHE A 370 19.38 -49.00 52.21
CA PHE A 370 19.72 -47.68 52.71
C PHE A 370 20.94 -47.04 52.00
N SER A 371 20.80 -45.81 51.55
CA SER A 371 21.74 -44.75 51.95
C SER A 371 21.10 -43.37 51.80
N ALA A 372 21.23 -42.58 52.85
CA ALA A 372 20.81 -41.20 52.90
C ALA A 372 21.73 -40.34 52.04
N THR A 373 21.14 -39.55 51.16
CA THR A 373 21.63 -38.22 50.77
C THR A 373 20.39 -37.34 50.60
N ASP A 374 20.23 -36.40 51.52
CA ASP A 374 19.38 -35.23 51.34
C ASP A 374 19.94 -34.43 50.16
N ASP A 375 19.48 -34.72 48.96
CA ASP A 375 19.49 -33.76 47.86
C ASP A 375 18.10 -33.14 47.85
N GLU A 376 17.95 -32.01 48.57
CA GLU A 376 16.91 -31.03 48.30
C GLU A 376 17.06 -30.63 46.82
N LEU A 377 16.32 -31.31 45.95
CA LEU A 377 16.16 -30.91 44.57
C LEU A 377 15.48 -29.54 44.59
N ASN A 378 16.21 -28.61 44.00
CA ASN A 378 15.99 -27.18 43.99
C ASN A 378 14.84 -26.83 43.01
N ASP A 379 13.69 -27.48 43.17
CA ASP A 379 12.51 -27.31 42.31
C ASP A 379 11.98 -25.86 42.39
N ASP A 380 12.22 -25.18 43.52
CA ASP A 380 11.89 -23.78 43.72
C ASP A 380 12.84 -22.84 42.94
N GLU A 381 14.10 -23.21 42.65
CA GLU A 381 15.02 -22.40 41.83
C GLU A 381 14.79 -22.57 40.33
N GLU A 382 14.30 -23.72 39.85
CA GLU A 382 13.87 -23.87 38.46
C GLU A 382 12.52 -23.20 38.22
N ALA A 383 11.60 -23.28 39.19
CA ALA A 383 10.34 -22.52 39.15
C ALA A 383 10.59 -21.01 39.24
N GLU A 384 11.48 -20.53 40.12
CA GLU A 384 11.86 -19.11 40.17
C GLU A 384 12.70 -18.69 38.95
N LYS A 385 13.54 -19.55 38.34
CA LYS A 385 14.21 -19.21 37.06
C LYS A 385 13.23 -19.13 35.89
N LEU A 386 12.21 -19.97 35.86
CA LEU A 386 11.14 -19.92 34.87
C LEU A 386 10.19 -18.72 35.10
N GLU A 387 9.90 -18.36 36.36
CA GLU A 387 9.11 -17.17 36.70
C GLU A 387 9.90 -15.86 36.56
N VAL A 388 11.23 -15.87 36.66
CA VAL A 388 12.11 -14.70 36.43
C VAL A 388 12.43 -14.51 34.94
N GLU A 389 12.43 -15.56 34.10
CA GLU A 389 12.46 -15.40 32.63
C GLU A 389 11.14 -14.88 32.03
N GLU A 390 10.04 -14.85 32.81
CA GLU A 390 8.80 -14.13 32.43
C GLU A 390 8.90 -12.60 32.58
N GLU A 391 10.07 -12.05 32.94
CA GLU A 391 10.37 -10.62 32.83
C GLU A 391 10.38 -10.14 31.36
N LYS A 392 9.17 -9.92 30.82
CA LYS A 392 8.84 -8.93 29.78
C LYS A 392 9.96 -8.58 28.78
N GLU A 393 10.40 -9.52 27.95
CA GLU A 393 10.66 -9.12 26.58
C GLU A 393 9.28 -8.86 25.96
N GLU A 394 8.86 -7.59 25.93
CA GLU A 394 7.78 -7.17 25.03
C GLU A 394 8.22 -7.56 23.62
N GLU A 395 7.78 -8.73 23.14
CA GLU A 395 8.10 -9.20 21.79
C GLU A 395 7.68 -8.09 20.83
N ASP A 396 8.66 -7.54 20.10
CA ASP A 396 8.44 -6.46 19.15
C ASP A 396 7.49 -6.96 18.06
N GLU A 397 6.20 -6.65 18.23
CA GLU A 397 5.09 -7.11 17.41
C GLU A 397 5.26 -6.76 15.92
N LEU A 398 6.15 -5.80 15.60
CA LEU A 398 6.42 -5.31 14.26
C LEU A 398 7.80 -5.71 13.74
N ALA A 399 8.62 -6.42 14.51
CA ALA A 399 9.99 -6.79 14.13
C ALA A 399 10.08 -7.45 12.76
N LEU A 400 9.11 -8.31 12.43
CA LEU A 400 9.08 -9.03 11.14
C LEU A 400 8.90 -8.10 9.94
N ILE A 401 8.19 -6.98 10.09
CA ILE A 401 7.82 -6.09 8.99
C ILE A 401 8.55 -4.74 9.00
N ARG A 402 9.24 -4.43 10.10
CA ARG A 402 10.02 -3.20 10.27
C ARG A 402 11.06 -3.05 9.15
N GLY A 403 11.04 -1.91 8.46
CA GLY A 403 11.93 -1.59 7.35
C GLY A 403 11.62 -2.31 6.03
N LYS A 404 10.57 -3.14 5.98
CA LYS A 404 10.24 -3.96 4.80
C LYS A 404 9.20 -3.34 3.87
N LEU A 405 8.34 -2.45 4.37
CA LEU A 405 7.26 -1.86 3.59
C LEU A 405 7.79 -0.72 2.72
N LEU A 406 7.63 -0.81 1.40
CA LEU A 406 7.98 0.22 0.43
C LEU A 406 6.69 0.76 -0.20
N MET A 407 6.30 1.97 0.21
CA MET A 407 5.05 2.59 -0.21
C MET A 407 5.20 3.20 -1.60
N GLY A 408 4.34 2.79 -2.52
CA GLY A 408 4.35 3.21 -3.91
C GLY A 408 4.08 4.70 -4.08
N MET A 409 4.96 5.38 -4.81
CA MET A 409 4.84 6.77 -5.22
C MET A 409 4.80 6.87 -6.75
N PRO A 410 3.73 7.43 -7.33
CA PRO A 410 3.64 7.60 -8.75
C PRO A 410 4.43 8.82 -9.22
N MET A 411 5.23 8.63 -10.26
CA MET A 411 5.99 9.66 -10.95
C MET A 411 5.24 10.19 -12.20
N TYR A 412 3.91 10.07 -12.20
CA TYR A 412 3.00 10.41 -13.29
C TYR A 412 1.67 10.92 -12.74
N GLY A 413 0.93 11.65 -13.57
CA GLY A 413 -0.40 12.17 -13.25
C GLY A 413 -1.50 11.57 -14.12
N TYR A 414 -2.71 12.10 -13.99
CA TYR A 414 -3.87 11.69 -14.78
C TYR A 414 -4.63 12.89 -15.33
N ARG A 415 -5.03 12.87 -16.60
CA ARG A 415 -6.06 13.78 -17.11
C ARG A 415 -7.39 13.06 -17.29
N TYR A 416 -8.48 13.79 -17.07
CA TYR A 416 -9.84 13.27 -17.15
C TYR A 416 -10.71 14.17 -18.04
N PRO A 417 -11.43 13.61 -19.02
CA PRO A 417 -12.40 14.38 -19.78
C PRO A 417 -13.64 14.59 -18.91
N ILE A 418 -14.04 15.85 -18.70
CA ILE A 418 -15.13 16.21 -17.81
C ILE A 418 -16.26 16.98 -18.50
N PHE A 419 -17.42 16.95 -17.87
CA PHE A 419 -18.49 17.91 -18.09
C PHE A 419 -18.98 18.41 -16.75
N TRP A 420 -19.46 19.64 -16.75
CA TRP A 420 -19.97 20.30 -15.57
C TRP A 420 -21.48 20.22 -15.53
N ILE A 421 -22.01 19.85 -14.36
CA ILE A 421 -23.45 19.80 -14.10
C ILE A 421 -23.79 20.79 -13.01
N ASP A 422 -24.75 21.67 -13.27
CA ASP A 422 -25.41 22.41 -12.21
C ASP A 422 -26.37 21.46 -11.48
N LYS A 423 -26.13 21.21 -10.19
CA LYS A 423 -26.90 20.28 -9.37
C LYS A 423 -28.37 20.72 -9.24
N SER A 424 -28.65 22.02 -9.25
CA SER A 424 -30.00 22.55 -9.03
C SER A 424 -30.93 22.32 -10.22
N SER A 425 -30.39 22.35 -11.45
CA SER A 425 -31.11 22.02 -12.68
C SER A 425 -30.88 20.58 -13.15
N GLY A 426 -29.77 19.97 -12.71
CA GLY A 426 -29.29 18.68 -13.19
C GLY A 426 -28.89 18.69 -14.67
N GLN A 427 -28.60 19.86 -15.24
CA GLN A 427 -28.22 20.05 -16.65
C GLN A 427 -26.74 20.40 -16.80
N GLY A 428 -26.22 20.13 -18.01
CA GLY A 428 -24.89 20.57 -18.42
C GLY A 428 -24.77 22.08 -18.44
N VAL A 429 -23.72 22.61 -17.82
CA VAL A 429 -23.44 24.06 -17.79
C VAL A 429 -22.00 24.31 -18.25
N PRO A 430 -21.73 25.31 -19.10
CA PRO A 430 -20.36 25.70 -19.40
C PRO A 430 -19.73 26.35 -18.15
N VAL A 431 -18.53 25.91 -17.81
CA VAL A 431 -17.73 26.50 -16.74
C VAL A 431 -16.38 26.85 -17.34
N PRO A 432 -16.00 28.14 -17.43
CA PRO A 432 -14.68 28.51 -17.94
C PRO A 432 -13.58 27.94 -17.04
N CYS A 433 -12.46 27.56 -17.64
CA CYS A 433 -11.28 27.18 -16.88
C CYS A 433 -10.77 28.39 -16.10
N PRO A 434 -10.42 28.24 -14.81
CA PRO A 434 -9.94 29.36 -14.01
C PRO A 434 -8.59 29.84 -14.53
N SER A 435 -8.53 31.11 -14.88
CA SER A 435 -7.32 31.77 -15.39
C SER A 435 -6.49 32.43 -14.30
N ASP A 436 -7.10 32.73 -13.15
CA ASP A 436 -6.45 33.39 -12.02
C ASP A 436 -6.88 32.82 -10.65
N PRO A 437 -6.18 33.18 -9.56
CA PRO A 437 -6.51 32.69 -8.23
C PRO A 437 -7.89 33.07 -7.69
N PHE A 438 -8.48 34.19 -8.14
CA PHE A 438 -9.82 34.59 -7.72
C PHE A 438 -10.86 33.67 -8.36
N GLU A 439 -10.77 33.45 -9.68
CA GLU A 439 -11.66 32.55 -10.42
C GLU A 439 -11.60 31.12 -9.89
N ALA A 440 -10.40 30.61 -9.60
CA ALA A 440 -10.22 29.29 -9.00
C ALA A 440 -10.88 29.16 -7.62
N ARG A 441 -10.77 30.18 -6.75
CA ARG A 441 -11.46 30.20 -5.44
C ARG A 441 -12.97 30.25 -5.60
N GLU A 442 -13.47 31.05 -6.55
CA GLU A 442 -14.89 31.12 -6.85
C GLU A 442 -15.40 29.75 -7.31
N LEU A 443 -14.72 29.10 -8.25
CA LEU A 443 -15.07 27.77 -8.74
C LEU A 443 -15.09 26.74 -7.61
N LEU A 444 -14.06 26.68 -6.76
CA LEU A 444 -14.03 25.80 -5.59
C LEU A 444 -15.22 26.04 -4.64
N SER A 445 -15.60 27.31 -4.41
CA SER A 445 -16.74 27.64 -3.57
C SER A 445 -18.06 27.14 -4.16
N ARG A 446 -18.21 27.23 -5.49
CA ARG A 446 -19.38 26.80 -6.26
C ARG A 446 -19.43 25.29 -6.45
N SER A 447 -18.31 24.58 -6.33
CA SER A 447 -18.23 23.12 -6.50
C SER A 447 -18.40 22.32 -5.21
N ARG A 448 -18.79 22.95 -4.10
CA ARG A 448 -19.02 22.27 -2.82
C ARG A 448 -20.21 21.31 -2.93
N PRO A 449 -20.03 19.97 -2.81
CA PRO A 449 -21.11 19.00 -3.05
C PRO A 449 -22.31 19.13 -2.09
N SER A 450 -22.09 19.70 -0.91
CA SER A 450 -23.12 19.98 0.09
C SER A 450 -24.10 21.08 -0.32
N SER A 451 -23.74 21.94 -1.28
CA SER A 451 -24.65 22.96 -1.80
C SER A 451 -25.62 22.36 -2.80
N ASP A 452 -26.87 22.82 -2.81
CA ASP A 452 -27.88 22.41 -3.79
C ASP A 452 -27.72 23.11 -5.14
N THR A 453 -27.03 24.26 -5.16
CA THR A 453 -26.66 25.02 -6.36
C THR A 453 -25.23 24.71 -6.82
N ALA A 454 -24.68 23.58 -6.36
CA ALA A 454 -23.30 23.21 -6.67
C ALA A 454 -23.11 22.95 -8.17
N VAL A 455 -21.97 23.36 -8.71
CA VAL A 455 -21.54 22.99 -10.06
C VAL A 455 -20.47 21.90 -9.96
N LEU A 456 -20.80 20.70 -10.46
CA LEU A 456 -20.08 19.47 -10.19
C LEU A 456 -19.43 18.91 -11.46
N PRO A 457 -18.14 18.55 -11.41
CA PRO A 457 -17.47 17.90 -12.54
C PRO A 457 -17.76 16.40 -12.51
N PHE A 458 -18.20 15.85 -13.63
CA PHE A 458 -18.36 14.41 -13.86
C PHE A 458 -17.55 13.94 -15.06
N LEU A 459 -17.12 12.69 -15.04
CA LEU A 459 -16.36 12.09 -16.15
C LEU A 459 -17.24 11.88 -17.38
N ARG A 460 -16.76 12.35 -18.55
CA ARG A 460 -17.30 11.98 -19.87
C ARG A 460 -16.87 10.59 -20.31
N GLY A 461 -15.71 10.13 -19.83
CA GLY A 461 -15.10 8.88 -20.23
C GLY A 461 -13.90 8.53 -19.34
N PRO A 462 -13.15 7.46 -19.67
CA PRO A 462 -11.96 7.09 -18.93
C PRO A 462 -10.90 8.21 -18.96
N GLY A 463 -10.20 8.37 -17.85
CA GLY A 463 -9.00 9.20 -17.76
C GLY A 463 -7.78 8.53 -18.37
N GLU A 464 -6.75 9.34 -18.57
CA GLU A 464 -5.51 8.97 -19.25
C GLU A 464 -4.32 9.30 -18.35
N ALA A 465 -3.40 8.36 -18.18
CA ALA A 465 -2.16 8.59 -17.44
C ALA A 465 -1.20 9.44 -18.27
N LEU A 466 -0.47 10.34 -17.62
CA LEU A 466 0.45 11.27 -18.27
C LEU A 466 1.80 11.32 -17.56
N THR A 467 2.87 11.26 -18.35
CA THR A 467 4.24 11.48 -17.87
C THR A 467 4.42 12.94 -17.40
N MET A 468 5.43 13.21 -16.57
CA MET A 468 5.71 14.60 -16.17
C MET A 468 6.06 15.49 -17.36
N THR A 469 6.74 14.97 -18.39
CA THR A 469 7.00 15.73 -19.62
C THR A 469 5.70 16.19 -20.26
N SER A 470 4.74 15.26 -20.46
CA SER A 470 3.44 15.60 -21.05
C SER A 470 2.62 16.56 -20.19
N ILE A 471 2.76 16.48 -18.87
CA ILE A 471 2.14 17.45 -17.94
C ILE A 471 2.71 18.85 -18.17
N ILE A 472 4.03 18.98 -18.26
CA ILE A 472 4.69 20.27 -18.50
C ILE A 472 4.33 20.83 -19.88
N ASP A 473 4.25 19.99 -20.92
CA ASP A 473 3.81 20.41 -22.26
C ASP A 473 2.38 20.98 -22.21
N ILE A 474 1.45 20.28 -21.54
CA ILE A 474 0.06 20.75 -21.37
C ILE A 474 0.01 22.10 -20.64
N LEU A 475 0.76 22.25 -19.55
CA LEU A 475 0.81 23.51 -18.80
C LEU A 475 1.45 24.64 -19.62
N THR A 476 2.38 24.33 -20.51
CA THR A 476 3.02 25.32 -21.38
C THR A 476 2.09 25.78 -22.51
N ASP A 477 1.28 24.87 -23.03
CA ASP A 477 0.35 25.14 -24.13
C ASP A 477 -0.97 25.80 -23.67
N ASN A 478 -1.23 25.88 -22.35
CA ASN A 478 -2.49 26.37 -21.80
C ASN A 478 -2.25 27.32 -20.62
N ASP A 479 -2.85 28.52 -20.70
CA ASP A 479 -2.85 29.46 -19.58
C ASP A 479 -3.83 29.00 -18.48
N GLY A 480 -3.43 29.16 -17.22
CA GLY A 480 -4.30 28.93 -16.08
C GLY A 480 -3.55 28.74 -14.77
N VAL A 481 -4.28 28.32 -13.75
CA VAL A 481 -3.76 28.10 -12.40
C VAL A 481 -3.90 26.66 -11.94
N ILE A 482 -2.93 26.20 -11.15
CA ILE A 482 -2.97 24.91 -10.47
C ILE A 482 -3.62 25.11 -9.11
N VAL A 483 -4.63 24.31 -8.83
CA VAL A 483 -5.36 24.31 -7.57
C VAL A 483 -4.92 23.14 -6.71
N ASP A 484 -4.40 23.43 -5.53
CA ASP A 484 -4.12 22.46 -4.48
C ASP A 484 -5.20 22.59 -3.39
N PRO A 485 -6.27 21.76 -3.45
CA PRO A 485 -7.46 21.96 -2.64
C PRO A 485 -7.27 21.63 -1.16
N ASN A 486 -6.25 20.83 -0.83
CA ASN A 486 -5.96 20.40 0.52
C ASN A 486 -4.49 19.95 0.57
N GLN A 487 -3.61 20.87 0.97
CA GLN A 487 -2.15 20.76 0.98
C GLN A 487 -1.62 19.43 1.56
N ASP A 488 -2.42 18.80 2.43
CA ASP A 488 -2.00 17.65 3.21
C ASP A 488 -2.52 16.31 2.66
N HIS A 489 -3.52 16.29 1.78
CA HIS A 489 -4.25 15.04 1.49
C HIS A 489 -4.63 14.80 0.02
N GLY A 490 -4.25 15.68 -0.93
CA GLY A 490 -4.60 15.53 -2.35
C GLY A 490 -3.40 15.65 -3.32
N GLU A 491 -3.69 15.57 -4.61
CA GLU A 491 -2.83 16.09 -5.68
C GLU A 491 -3.40 17.41 -6.19
N GLY A 492 -2.54 18.28 -6.71
CA GLY A 492 -2.98 19.49 -7.40
C GLY A 492 -3.75 19.14 -8.67
N TRP A 493 -4.63 20.04 -9.11
CA TRP A 493 -5.30 19.90 -10.40
C TRP A 493 -5.29 21.19 -11.21
N PHE A 494 -5.36 21.02 -12.53
CA PHE A 494 -5.37 22.09 -13.53
C PHE A 494 -6.46 21.78 -14.56
N ASP A 495 -7.29 22.76 -14.87
CA ASP A 495 -8.38 22.61 -15.85
C ASP A 495 -8.04 23.34 -17.14
N TYR A 496 -8.26 22.70 -18.28
CA TYR A 496 -8.05 23.29 -19.61
C TYR A 496 -9.07 22.76 -20.63
N THR A 497 -9.11 23.37 -21.80
CA THR A 497 -9.98 22.92 -22.90
C THR A 497 -9.17 22.52 -24.12
N GLU A 498 -9.55 21.44 -24.77
CA GLU A 498 -8.95 20.98 -26.03
C GLU A 498 -10.00 20.99 -27.15
N THR A 499 -9.63 21.54 -28.30
CA THR A 499 -10.48 21.52 -29.49
C THR A 499 -10.37 20.19 -30.20
N VAL A 500 -11.49 19.50 -30.41
CA VAL A 500 -11.52 18.22 -31.11
C VAL A 500 -11.18 18.42 -32.59
N THR A 501 -10.11 17.78 -33.04
CA THR A 501 -9.68 17.76 -34.44
C THR A 501 -10.08 16.44 -35.10
N LYS A 502 -9.99 16.34 -36.44
CA LYS A 502 -10.21 15.06 -37.14
C LYS A 502 -9.29 13.94 -36.67
N GLN A 503 -8.08 14.28 -36.23
CA GLN A 503 -7.09 13.31 -35.76
C GLN A 503 -7.42 12.84 -34.35
N THR A 504 -7.74 13.77 -33.44
CA THR A 504 -8.07 13.43 -32.04
C THR A 504 -9.45 12.76 -31.92
N LEU A 505 -10.38 13.07 -32.83
CA LEU A 505 -11.73 12.50 -32.84
C LEU A 505 -11.70 10.96 -32.85
N LYS A 506 -10.80 10.32 -33.62
CA LYS A 506 -10.71 8.85 -33.67
C LYS A 506 -10.50 8.19 -32.29
N HIS A 507 -9.82 8.89 -31.39
CA HIS A 507 -9.57 8.42 -30.03
C HIS A 507 -10.61 8.96 -29.02
N GLN A 508 -11.36 10.00 -29.39
CA GLN A 508 -12.31 10.72 -28.54
C GLN A 508 -13.80 10.44 -28.91
N GLU A 509 -14.07 9.62 -29.93
CA GLU A 509 -15.42 9.22 -30.37
C GLU A 509 -16.29 8.70 -29.21
N SER A 510 -15.66 7.96 -28.29
CA SER A 510 -16.31 7.42 -27.09
C SER A 510 -16.88 8.48 -26.13
N TYR A 511 -16.43 9.74 -26.25
CA TYR A 511 -16.89 10.86 -25.44
C TYR A 511 -18.13 11.56 -26.01
N GLY A 512 -18.64 11.10 -27.17
CA GLY A 512 -19.84 11.66 -27.80
C GLY A 512 -19.65 13.07 -28.37
N VAL A 513 -18.42 13.41 -28.74
CA VAL A 513 -18.04 14.72 -29.30
C VAL A 513 -17.94 14.70 -30.83
N LYS A 514 -18.01 15.88 -31.44
CA LYS A 514 -17.84 16.09 -32.89
C LYS A 514 -16.58 16.90 -33.17
N GLU A 515 -16.14 16.88 -34.42
CA GLU A 515 -15.07 17.78 -34.88
C GLU A 515 -15.45 19.24 -34.56
N ARG A 516 -14.49 19.99 -34.02
CA ARG A 516 -14.60 21.39 -33.53
C ARG A 516 -15.32 21.57 -32.19
N ASP A 517 -15.81 20.52 -31.55
CA ASP A 517 -16.28 20.63 -30.16
C ASP A 517 -15.10 20.91 -29.21
N GLN A 518 -15.39 21.47 -28.05
CA GLN A 518 -14.41 21.62 -26.95
C GLN A 518 -14.62 20.52 -25.91
N ILE A 519 -13.54 19.84 -25.55
CA ILE A 519 -13.52 18.94 -24.39
C ILE A 519 -12.88 19.68 -23.23
N TYR A 520 -13.55 19.65 -22.08
CA TYR A 520 -12.97 20.10 -20.82
C TYR A 520 -12.17 18.97 -20.20
N TRP A 521 -10.94 19.27 -19.80
CA TRP A 521 -10.04 18.33 -19.16
C TRP A 521 -9.70 18.81 -17.77
N ARG A 522 -9.68 17.87 -16.82
CA ARG A 522 -9.05 18.07 -15.51
C ARG A 522 -7.81 17.21 -15.42
N LEU A 523 -6.66 17.85 -15.31
CA LEU A 523 -5.37 17.23 -15.06
C LEU A 523 -5.11 17.19 -13.54
N TYR A 524 -4.87 16.02 -12.97
CA TYR A 524 -4.25 15.84 -11.66
C TYR A 524 -2.75 15.60 -11.83
N LEU A 525 -1.94 16.31 -11.03
CA LEU A 525 -0.50 16.30 -11.12
C LEU A 525 0.15 16.27 -9.73
N PRO A 526 1.27 15.54 -9.56
CA PRO A 526 2.03 15.56 -8.32
C PRO A 526 2.68 16.93 -8.13
N LEU A 527 2.67 17.46 -6.91
CA LEU A 527 3.31 18.74 -6.55
C LEU A 527 4.48 18.49 -5.59
N PRO A 528 5.43 19.43 -5.45
CA PRO A 528 6.44 19.36 -4.39
C PRO A 528 5.82 19.21 -3.00
N THR A 529 4.77 19.98 -2.71
CA THR A 529 4.03 19.92 -1.43
C THR A 529 3.45 18.54 -1.20
N THR A 530 2.72 18.00 -2.17
CA THR A 530 2.04 16.70 -2.04
C THR A 530 3.03 15.53 -2.03
N THR A 531 4.20 15.69 -2.64
CA THR A 531 5.33 14.74 -2.53
C THR A 531 5.89 14.72 -1.12
N ARG A 532 6.18 15.89 -0.52
CA ARG A 532 6.62 15.96 0.88
C ARG A 532 5.59 15.42 1.86
N SER A 533 4.31 15.75 1.69
CA SER A 533 3.25 15.22 2.57
C SER A 533 3.18 13.69 2.51
N ARG A 534 3.42 13.08 1.34
CA ARG A 534 3.49 11.61 1.20
C ARG A 534 4.72 11.02 1.87
N LEU A 535 5.88 11.66 1.76
CA LEU A 535 7.09 11.21 2.47
C LEU A 535 6.91 11.33 3.99
N ALA A 536 6.34 12.44 4.46
CA ALA A 536 6.03 12.64 5.88
C ALA A 536 5.05 11.56 6.41
N ALA A 537 4.01 11.21 5.65
CA ALA A 537 3.09 10.12 5.97
C ALA A 537 3.80 8.75 6.12
N VAL A 538 4.85 8.50 5.33
CA VAL A 538 5.68 7.30 5.44
C VAL A 538 6.58 7.36 6.69
N GLU A 539 7.11 8.54 7.02
CA GLU A 539 8.00 8.74 8.18
C GLU A 539 7.28 8.77 9.52
N GLU A 540 6.02 9.21 9.56
CA GLU A 540 5.20 9.29 10.78
C GLU A 540 5.02 7.93 11.46
N SER A 541 5.04 6.85 10.68
CA SER A 541 5.06 5.48 11.20
C SER A 541 6.47 5.04 11.62
N GLU A 542 7.03 5.70 12.64
CA GLU A 542 8.42 5.48 13.09
C GLU A 542 8.72 4.00 13.41
N ASP A 543 7.76 3.28 14.01
CA ASP A 543 7.88 1.86 14.36
C ASP A 543 8.03 0.96 13.13
N LEU A 544 7.36 1.31 12.02
CA LEU A 544 7.39 0.53 10.78
C LEU A 544 8.65 0.79 9.97
N GLN A 545 9.25 1.98 10.11
CA GLN A 545 10.42 2.41 9.33
C GLN A 545 10.23 2.21 7.81
N ALA A 546 9.02 2.46 7.32
CA ALA A 546 8.67 2.22 5.91
C ALA A 546 9.54 3.08 4.96
N GLY A 547 9.83 2.52 3.79
CA GLY A 547 10.47 3.20 2.67
C GLY A 547 9.47 3.50 1.54
N VAL A 548 9.99 3.78 0.35
CA VAL A 548 9.18 4.09 -0.83
C VAL A 548 9.58 3.28 -2.06
N SER A 549 8.63 3.05 -2.96
CA SER A 549 8.89 2.51 -4.29
C SER A 549 8.38 3.47 -5.39
N LEU A 550 9.24 3.88 -6.32
CA LEU A 550 8.92 4.89 -7.32
C LEU A 550 8.48 4.24 -8.64
N TRP A 551 7.26 4.51 -9.09
CA TRP A 551 6.75 4.05 -10.39
C TRP A 551 6.48 5.24 -11.34
N GLU A 552 7.30 5.50 -12.35
CA GLU A 552 8.66 4.96 -12.55
C GLU A 552 9.63 6.11 -12.91
N LEU A 553 10.93 5.86 -12.82
CA LEU A 553 11.93 6.93 -12.81
C LEU A 553 12.05 7.69 -14.15
N GLY A 554 11.77 7.03 -15.28
CA GLY A 554 11.74 7.67 -16.60
C GLY A 554 10.62 8.70 -16.78
N GLN A 555 9.54 8.59 -16.02
CA GLN A 555 8.43 9.55 -15.97
C GLN A 555 8.69 10.68 -14.99
N ALA A 556 9.61 10.52 -14.05
CA ALA A 556 9.87 11.48 -12.99
C ALA A 556 10.45 12.80 -13.51
N SER A 557 10.16 13.85 -12.75
CA SER A 557 10.91 15.09 -12.82
C SER A 557 11.86 15.21 -11.63
N PRO A 558 13.00 15.90 -11.79
CA PRO A 558 13.88 16.25 -10.68
C PRO A 558 13.18 16.86 -9.46
N VAL A 559 12.14 17.66 -9.70
CA VAL A 559 11.33 18.31 -8.66
C VAL A 559 10.68 17.28 -7.74
N LEU A 560 10.25 16.12 -8.27
CA LEU A 560 9.66 15.04 -7.48
C LEU A 560 10.71 14.22 -6.71
N LEU A 561 11.98 14.25 -7.12
CA LEU A 561 13.07 13.51 -6.48
C LEU A 561 13.85 14.35 -5.47
N ARG A 562 13.63 15.68 -5.44
CA ARG A 562 14.39 16.61 -4.61
C ARG A 562 14.39 16.23 -3.13
N ASP A 563 13.23 15.83 -2.62
CA ASP A 563 13.01 15.59 -1.18
C ASP A 563 13.27 14.12 -0.78
N LEU A 564 13.69 13.26 -1.73
CA LEU A 564 14.19 11.90 -1.48
C LEU A 564 15.64 11.89 -0.97
#